data_AF-A0A946VNA7-F1
#
_entry.id   AF-A0A946VNA7-F1
#
_cell.length_a   1.000
_cell.length_b   1.000
_cell.length_c   1.000
_cell.angle_alpha   90.00
_cell.angle_beta   90.00
_cell.angle_gamma   90.00
#
_symmetry.space_group_name_H-M   'P 1'
#
loop_
_entity.id
_entity.type
_entity.pdbx_description
1 polymer ?
#
loop_
_entity_poly.entity_id
_entity_poly.type
_entity_poly.pdbx_seq_one_letter_code
_entity_poly.pdbx_strand_id
1 'polypeptide(L)' 'NFILTQCQSEESAREIYHRLKETGILLRYFDQDRLRDKLRITVGTPEQNQRLLQSLKLLAG' A
#
# COMPACT_ATOMS: atom_id res chain seq x y z
N ASN A 1 0.23 -13.56 -7.93
CA ASN A 1 -0.62 -12.49 -8.54
C ASN A 1 -0.42 -11.18 -7.79
N PHE A 2 -0.55 -10.04 -8.46
CA PHE A 2 -0.42 -8.72 -7.83
C PHE A 2 -1.46 -7.74 -8.39
N ILE A 3 -1.71 -6.68 -7.64
CA ILE A 3 -2.56 -5.55 -8.02
C ILE A 3 -1.69 -4.30 -8.00
N LEU A 4 -1.77 -3.49 -9.05
CA LEU A 4 -1.21 -2.14 -9.06
C LEU A 4 -2.35 -1.17 -8.78
N THR A 5 -2.25 -0.43 -7.69
CA THR A 5 -3.27 0.54 -7.29
C THR A 5 -2.69 1.95 -7.30
N GLN A 6 -3.53 2.94 -7.56
CA GLN A 6 -3.20 4.35 -7.46
C GLN A 6 -3.72 4.88 -6.12
N CYS A 7 -2.88 5.58 -5.37
CA CYS A 7 -3.27 6.22 -4.13
C CYS A 7 -4.03 7.51 -4.45
N GLN A 8 -5.29 7.60 -4.02
CA GLN A 8 -6.13 8.79 -4.15
C GLN A 8 -6.18 9.63 -2.85
N SER A 9 -5.32 9.32 -1.87
CA SER A 9 -5.27 10.04 -0.59
C SER A 9 -4.46 11.33 -0.72
N GLU A 10 -4.66 12.26 0.23
CA GLU A 10 -3.78 13.44 0.38
C GLU A 10 -2.35 13.02 0.74
N GLU A 11 -2.20 11.91 1.47
CA GLU A 11 -0.89 11.31 1.76
C GLU A 11 -0.24 10.69 0.51
N SER A 12 1.06 10.89 0.37
CA SER A 12 1.81 10.32 -0.73
C SER A 12 1.85 8.79 -0.66
N ALA A 13 1.91 8.12 -1.82
CA ALA A 13 2.06 6.65 -1.86
C ALA A 13 3.31 6.17 -1.11
N ARG A 14 4.35 7.02 -1.04
CA ARG A 14 5.57 6.79 -0.25
C ARG A 14 5.29 6.74 1.25
N GLU A 15 4.52 7.68 1.79
CA GLU A 15 4.18 7.71 3.22
C GLU A 15 3.31 6.52 3.61
N ILE A 16 2.31 6.19 2.79
CA ILE A 16 1.47 5.00 2.97
C ILE A 16 2.35 3.74 3.00
N TYR A 17 3.31 3.62 2.07
CA TYR A 17 4.28 2.53 2.06
C TYR A 17 5.11 2.46 3.36
N HIS A 18 5.63 3.59 3.82
CA HIS A 18 6.43 3.62 5.05
C HIS A 18 5.63 3.18 6.27
N ARG A 19 4.42 3.71 6.46
CA ARG A 19 3.54 3.33 7.59
C ARG A 19 3.13 1.86 7.53
N LEU A 20 2.80 1.34 6.34
CA LEU A 20 2.50 -0.08 6.17
C LEU A 20 3.72 -0.95 6.48
N LYS A 21 4.92 -0.53 6.06
CA LYS A 21 6.16 -1.25 6.38
C LYS A 21 6.41 -1.31 7.90
N GLU A 22 6.16 -0.22 8.62
CA GLU A 22 6.29 -0.17 10.09
C GLU A 22 5.30 -1.07 10.80
N THR A 23 4.09 -1.26 10.26
CA THR A 23 3.08 -2.19 10.79
C THR A 23 3.32 -3.67 10.38
N GLY A 24 4.44 -3.93 9.70
CA GLY A 24 4.87 -5.27 9.27
C GLY A 24 4.32 -5.71 7.92
N ILE A 25 3.76 -4.79 7.13
CA ILE A 25 3.17 -5.06 5.81
C ILE A 25 4.08 -4.49 4.73
N LEU A 26 4.86 -5.38 4.10
CA LEU A 26 5.78 -4.99 3.04
C LEU A 26 5.10 -5.01 1.67
N LEU A 27 4.96 -3.82 1.07
CA LEU A 27 4.53 -3.65 -0.33
C LEU A 27 5.70 -3.20 -1.22
N ARG A 28 5.43 -2.96 -2.50
CA ARG A 28 6.39 -2.36 -3.44
C ARG A 28 5.92 -0.95 -3.83
N TYR A 29 6.70 0.05 -3.42
CA TYR A 29 6.61 1.42 -3.90
C TYR A 29 7.62 1.64 -5.05
N PHE A 30 7.29 2.54 -5.98
CA PHE A 30 8.15 2.90 -7.11
C PHE A 30 8.46 4.39 -7.07
N ASP A 31 9.75 4.72 -6.92
CA ASP A 31 10.23 6.10 -6.99
C ASP A 31 10.52 6.49 -8.45
N GLN A 32 9.48 6.48 -9.28
CA GLN A 32 9.54 6.86 -10.69
C GLN A 32 8.36 7.80 -10.98
N ASP A 33 8.56 8.87 -11.75
CA ASP A 33 7.54 9.93 -11.92
C ASP A 33 6.15 9.43 -12.33
N ARG A 34 6.06 8.38 -13.15
CA ARG A 34 4.79 7.80 -13.61
C ARG A 34 4.13 6.81 -12.64
N LEU A 35 4.84 6.41 -11.60
CA LEU A 35 4.44 5.39 -10.63
C LEU A 35 4.55 5.88 -9.18
N ARG A 36 4.94 7.15 -8.98
CA ARG A 36 5.17 7.77 -7.67
C ARG A 36 3.89 7.83 -6.83
N ASP A 37 2.74 7.77 -7.48
CA ASP A 37 1.40 7.72 -6.92
C ASP A 37 0.84 6.29 -6.83
N LYS A 38 1.65 5.26 -7.11
CA LYS A 38 1.18 3.88 -7.19
C LYS A 38 1.88 2.95 -6.22
N LEU A 39 1.11 1.96 -5.75
CA LEU A 39 1.58 0.85 -4.94
C LEU A 39 1.30 -0.46 -5.64
N ARG A 40 2.29 -1.36 -5.66
CA ARG A 40 2.09 -2.74 -6.10
C ARG A 40 1.94 -3.64 -4.88
N ILE A 41 0.76 -4.23 -4.79
CA ILE A 41 0.33 -5.13 -3.72
C ILE A 41 0.37 -6.56 -4.24
N THR A 42 1.16 -7.42 -3.59
CA THR A 42 1.09 -8.86 -3.87
C THR A 42 -0.16 -9.43 -3.22
N VAL A 43 -0.94 -10.22 -3.96
CA VAL A 43 -2.10 -10.93 -3.41
C VAL A 43 -1.60 -12.11 -2.59
N GLY A 44 -1.78 -12.03 -1.27
CA GLY A 44 -1.39 -13.07 -0.31
C GLY A 44 -2.57 -13.95 0.10
N THR A 45 -2.45 -14.58 1.26
CA THR A 45 -3.56 -15.35 1.86
C THR A 45 -4.72 -14.42 2.25
N PRO A 46 -5.96 -14.94 2.43
CA PRO A 46 -7.09 -14.14 2.87
C PRO A 46 -6.81 -13.33 4.14
N GLU A 47 -6.09 -13.90 5.10
CA GLU A 47 -5.74 -13.26 6.38
C GLU A 47 -4.75 -12.11 6.17
N GLN A 48 -3.74 -12.31 5.31
CA GLN A 48 -2.80 -11.25 4.93
C GLN A 48 -3.52 -10.09 4.23
N ASN A 49 -4.44 -10.42 3.32
CA ASN A 49 -5.23 -9.43 2.59
C ASN A 49 -6.17 -8.66 3.55
N GLN A 50 -6.81 -9.34 4.50
CA GLN A 50 -7.63 -8.69 5.52
C GLN A 50 -6.81 -7.73 6.40
N ARG A 51 -5.63 -8.14 6.86
CA ARG A 51 -4.74 -7.28 7.66
C ARG A 51 -4.29 -6.04 6.88
N LEU A 52 -3.99 -6.19 5.59
CA LEU A 52 -3.69 -5.06 4.70
C LEU A 52 -4.88 -4.10 4.60
N LEU A 53 -6.08 -4.62 4.33
CA LEU A 53 -7.28 -3.80 4.19
C LEU A 53 -7.62 -3.04 5.47
N GLN A 54 -7.46 -3.67 6.64
CA GLN A 54 -7.64 -3.00 7.93
C GLN A 54 -6.64 -1.87 8.13
N SER A 55 -5.36 -2.12 7.82
CA SER A 55 -4.30 -1.10 7.97
C SER A 55 -4.53 0.08 7.04
N LEU A 56 -4.96 -0.17 5.79
CA LEU A 56 -5.31 0.89 4.84
C LEU A 56 -6.52 1.72 5.30
N LYS A 57 -7.54 1.09 5.90
CA LYS A 57 -8.70 1.81 6.46
C LYS A 57 -8.32 2.73 7.62
N LEU A 58 -7.36 2.33 8.46
CA LEU A 58 -6.86 3.16 9.56
C LEU A 58 -6.03 4.35 9.07
N LEU A 59 -5.40 4.24 7.90
CA LEU A 59 -4.62 5.31 7.28
C LEU A 59 -5.46 6.30 6.47
N ALA A 60 -6.58 5.84 5.90
CA ALA A 60 -7.48 6.67 5.10
C ALA A 60 -8.59 7.35 5.93
N GLY A 61 -8.50 7.29 7.26
CA GLY A 61 -9.45 7.89 8.21
C GLY A 61 -9.03 9.27 8.67
#